data_AF-A0AAP8QC65-F1
#
_entry.id   AF-A0AAP8QC65-F1
#
_cell.length_a   1.000
_cell.length_b   1.000
_cell.length_c   1.000
_cell.angle_alpha   90.00
_cell.angle_beta   90.00
_cell.angle_gamma   90.00
#
_symmetry.space_group_name_H-M   'P 1'
#
loop_
_entity.id
_entity.type
_entity.pdbx_description
1 polymer ?
#
loop_
_entity_poly.entity_id
_entity_poly.type
_entity_poly.pdbx_seq_one_letter_code
_entity_poly.pdbx_strand_id
1 'polypeptide(L)'
;MNIHSSDQMISAEVVLQSKSGQSLLTTNVPITSENVELFQPSEKVLAEAKQLIEANGLTVHTAGVTMTVSGTKKQFAQWLGEEWNKGNPQIPSHMQHVVEQVVFQENKPIYYNKTTGKGDERND
;
A
#
# COMPACT_ATOMS: atom_id res chain seq x y z
N MET A 1 14.36 25.63 -7.43
CA MET A 1 13.32 24.83 -8.13
C MET A 1 12.18 24.62 -7.14
N ASN A 2 11.00 25.20 -7.39
CA ASN A 2 9.82 24.93 -6.58
C ASN A 2 9.17 23.66 -7.13
N ILE A 3 9.37 22.53 -6.45
CA ILE A 3 8.63 21.30 -6.75
C ILE A 3 7.22 21.54 -6.20
N HIS A 4 6.21 21.59 -7.05
CA HIS A 4 4.82 21.63 -6.59
C HIS A 4 4.54 20.35 -5.80
N SER A 5 3.87 20.46 -4.64
CA SER A 5 3.55 19.31 -3.78
C SER A 5 2.88 18.16 -4.54
N SER A 6 2.11 18.45 -5.59
CA SER A 6 1.48 17.46 -6.49
C SER A 6 2.48 16.54 -7.20
N ASP A 7 3.67 17.02 -7.50
CA ASP A 7 4.70 16.32 -8.28
C ASP A 7 5.69 15.58 -7.39
N GLN A 8 5.50 15.66 -6.06
CA GLN A 8 6.27 14.88 -5.11
C GLN A 8 6.04 13.39 -5.34
N MET A 9 7.14 12.67 -5.56
CA MET A 9 7.14 11.20 -5.62
C MET A 9 6.93 10.61 -4.24
N ILE A 10 6.05 9.61 -4.15
CA ILE A 10 5.78 8.83 -2.95
C ILE A 10 5.67 7.35 -3.32
N SER A 11 5.67 6.49 -2.31
CA SER A 11 5.39 5.06 -2.43
C SER A 11 4.29 4.61 -1.49
N ALA A 12 3.59 3.56 -1.89
CA ALA A 12 2.60 2.87 -1.08
C ALA A 12 2.75 1.35 -1.23
N GLU A 13 2.23 0.61 -0.26
CA GLU A 13 2.06 -0.84 -0.34
C GLU A 13 0.62 -1.15 -0.68
N VAL A 14 0.42 -2.02 -1.67
CA VAL A 14 -0.90 -2.49 -2.09
C VAL A 14 -1.05 -3.92 -1.60
N VAL A 15 -2.04 -4.12 -0.73
CA VAL A 15 -2.47 -5.44 -0.28
C VAL A 15 -3.50 -5.96 -1.29
N LEU A 16 -3.23 -7.15 -1.82
CA LEU A 16 -4.05 -7.76 -2.86
C LEU A 16 -5.02 -8.76 -2.26
N GLN A 17 -6.12 -8.98 -2.97
CA GLN A 17 -7.08 -10.02 -2.64
C GLN A 17 -6.40 -11.39 -2.71
N SER A 18 -6.45 -12.14 -1.60
CA SER A 18 -5.91 -13.49 -1.56
C SER A 18 -6.81 -14.49 -2.31
N LYS A 19 -6.22 -15.61 -2.73
CA LYS A 19 -6.97 -16.67 -3.44
C LYS A 19 -8.09 -17.28 -2.58
N SER A 20 -7.98 -17.23 -1.26
CA SER A 20 -8.99 -17.78 -0.34
C SER A 20 -9.91 -16.72 0.28
N GLY A 21 -9.75 -15.44 -0.09
CA GLY A 21 -10.48 -14.32 0.53
C GLY A 21 -10.07 -14.03 1.98
N GLN A 22 -8.97 -14.62 2.46
CA GLN A 22 -8.38 -14.32 3.76
C GLN A 22 -7.54 -13.04 3.66
N SER A 23 -7.71 -12.13 4.61
CA SER A 23 -7.00 -10.86 4.66
C SER A 23 -5.72 -10.96 5.49
N LEU A 24 -4.63 -10.36 5.01
CA LEU A 24 -3.41 -10.18 5.79
C LEU A 24 -3.60 -9.19 6.95
N LEU A 25 -4.57 -8.29 6.85
CA LEU A 25 -4.72 -7.13 7.74
C LEU A 25 -5.77 -7.35 8.83
N THR A 26 -6.74 -8.24 8.60
CA THR A 26 -7.92 -8.40 9.48
C THR A 26 -8.12 -9.82 9.98
N THR A 27 -7.22 -10.75 9.66
CA THR A 27 -7.34 -12.13 10.13
C THR A 27 -7.06 -12.27 11.64
N ASN A 28 -7.83 -13.13 12.29
CA ASN A 28 -7.60 -13.57 13.67
C ASN A 28 -6.83 -14.89 13.73
N VAL A 29 -6.45 -15.46 12.59
CA VAL A 29 -5.68 -16.71 12.51
C VAL A 29 -4.20 -16.36 12.44
N PRO A 30 -3.33 -16.94 13.31
CA PRO A 30 -1.89 -16.75 13.20
C PRO A 30 -1.38 -17.17 11.82
N ILE A 31 -0.62 -16.30 11.16
CA ILE A 31 0.00 -16.63 9.87
C ILE A 31 1.27 -17.43 10.15
N THR A 32 1.29 -18.66 9.66
CA THR A 32 2.39 -19.62 9.82
C THR A 32 2.85 -20.11 8.45
N SER A 33 3.99 -20.80 8.39
CA SER A 33 4.49 -21.38 7.15
C SER A 33 3.52 -22.42 6.55
N GLU A 34 2.71 -23.08 7.38
CA GLU A 34 1.73 -24.08 6.97
C GLU A 34 0.46 -23.47 6.33
N ASN A 35 0.14 -22.21 6.64
CA ASN A 35 -1.08 -21.56 6.16
C ASN A 35 -0.86 -20.28 5.34
N VAL A 36 0.39 -19.83 5.18
CA VAL A 36 0.74 -18.60 4.44
C VAL A 36 0.17 -18.57 3.03
N GLU A 37 0.04 -19.74 2.39
CA GLU A 37 -0.52 -19.85 1.04
C GLU A 37 -1.99 -19.40 0.93
N LEU A 38 -2.76 -19.44 2.02
CA LEU A 38 -4.14 -18.95 2.04
C LEU A 38 -4.21 -17.44 1.84
N PHE A 39 -3.20 -16.73 2.33
CA PHE A 39 -3.11 -15.28 2.25
C PHE A 39 -2.45 -14.80 0.95
N GLN A 40 -1.92 -15.72 0.13
CA GLN A 40 -1.28 -15.34 -1.13
C GLN A 40 -2.30 -15.01 -2.22
N PRO A 41 -2.10 -13.91 -2.97
CA PRO A 41 -2.84 -13.67 -4.19
C PRO A 41 -2.47 -14.72 -5.24
N SER A 42 -3.38 -14.97 -6.19
CA SER A 42 -3.07 -15.80 -7.35
C SER A 42 -2.21 -15.03 -8.36
N GLU A 43 -1.48 -15.75 -9.23
CA GLU A 43 -0.74 -15.12 -10.35
C GLU A 43 -1.65 -14.27 -11.24
N LYS A 44 -2.91 -14.67 -11.42
CA LYS A 44 -3.91 -13.90 -12.16
C LYS A 44 -4.20 -12.56 -11.49
N VAL A 45 -4.45 -12.58 -10.17
CA VAL A 45 -4.68 -11.35 -9.38
C VAL A 45 -3.45 -10.45 -9.43
N LEU A 46 -2.26 -11.03 -9.33
CA LEU A 46 -0.99 -10.29 -9.43
C LEU A 46 -0.87 -9.58 -10.80
N ALA A 47 -1.05 -10.31 -11.90
CA ALA A 47 -0.93 -9.76 -13.24
C ALA A 47 -2.00 -8.69 -13.53
N GLU A 48 -3.23 -8.94 -13.11
CA GLU A 48 -4.36 -8.02 -13.32
C GLU A 48 -4.22 -6.74 -12.48
N ALA A 49 -3.88 -6.86 -11.20
CA ALA A 49 -3.63 -5.70 -10.34
C ALA A 49 -2.49 -4.83 -10.90
N LYS A 50 -1.38 -5.45 -11.31
CA LYS A 50 -0.26 -4.74 -11.93
C LYS A 50 -0.72 -3.94 -13.15
N GLN A 51 -1.41 -4.59 -14.08
CA GLN A 51 -1.88 -3.93 -15.30
C GLN A 51 -2.81 -2.75 -15.01
N LEU A 52 -3.76 -2.92 -14.08
CA LEU A 52 -4.72 -1.87 -13.71
C LEU A 52 -4.04 -0.69 -13.01
N ILE A 53 -3.06 -0.96 -12.14
CA ILE A 53 -2.31 0.09 -11.44
C ILE A 53 -1.41 0.85 -12.42
N GLU A 54 -0.68 0.15 -13.30
CA GLU A 54 0.18 0.78 -14.31
C GLU A 54 -0.61 1.63 -15.31
N ALA A 55 -1.86 1.24 -15.62
CA ALA A 55 -2.76 2.04 -16.45
C ALA A 55 -3.10 3.42 -15.84
N ASN A 56 -2.93 3.58 -14.52
CA ASN A 56 -3.07 4.87 -13.82
C ASN A 56 -1.74 5.67 -13.78
N GLY A 57 -0.71 5.24 -14.50
CA GLY A 57 0.58 5.91 -14.60
C GLY A 57 1.52 5.68 -13.41
N LEU A 58 1.16 4.77 -12.49
CA LEU A 58 2.00 4.39 -11.36
C LEU A 58 3.00 3.30 -11.79
N THR A 59 4.15 3.26 -11.13
CA THR A 59 5.13 2.19 -11.32
C THR A 59 4.90 1.12 -10.27
N VAL A 60 4.82 -0.14 -10.70
CA VAL A 60 4.60 -1.29 -9.82
C VAL A 60 5.90 -2.07 -9.63
N HIS A 61 6.28 -2.30 -8.39
CA HIS A 61 7.37 -3.17 -7.97
C HIS A 61 6.75 -4.34 -7.18
N THR A 62 6.75 -5.53 -7.77
CA THR A 62 6.11 -6.71 -7.19
C THR A 62 7.03 -7.40 -6.18
N ALA A 63 6.53 -7.68 -4.97
CA ALA A 63 7.26 -8.41 -3.95
C ALA A 63 6.33 -9.36 -3.17
N GLY A 64 6.14 -10.58 -3.68
CA GLY A 64 5.44 -11.64 -2.96
C GLY A 64 3.94 -11.38 -2.79
N VAL A 65 3.50 -11.18 -1.53
CA VAL A 65 2.08 -11.08 -1.16
C VAL A 65 1.52 -9.65 -1.36
N THR A 66 2.39 -8.64 -1.41
CA THR A 66 2.04 -7.24 -1.64
C THR A 66 2.71 -6.69 -2.89
N MET A 67 2.28 -5.52 -3.32
CA MET A 67 2.95 -4.74 -4.36
C MET A 67 3.35 -3.37 -3.82
N THR A 68 4.63 -3.04 -3.95
CA THR A 68 5.08 -1.66 -3.75
C THR A 68 4.75 -0.86 -5.01
N VAL A 69 4.06 0.27 -4.85
CA VAL A 69 3.71 1.16 -5.98
C VAL A 69 4.29 2.53 -5.74
N SER A 70 4.81 3.16 -6.79
CA SER A 70 5.42 4.49 -6.71
C SER A 70 4.90 5.43 -7.80
N GLY A 71 4.84 6.72 -7.47
CA GLY A 71 4.31 7.74 -8.37
C GLY A 71 4.17 9.10 -7.68
N THR A 72 3.76 10.09 -8.44
CA THR A 72 3.49 11.44 -7.92
C THR A 72 2.20 11.46 -7.09
N LYS A 73 2.08 12.39 -6.13
CA LYS A 73 0.83 12.62 -5.39
C LYS A 73 -0.37 12.84 -6.31
N LYS A 74 -0.15 13.49 -7.46
CA LYS A 74 -1.18 13.69 -8.49
C LYS A 74 -1.70 12.37 -9.07
N GLN A 75 -0.80 11.44 -9.40
CA GLN A 75 -1.18 10.12 -9.92
C GLN A 75 -1.95 9.30 -8.86
N PHE A 76 -1.52 9.36 -7.60
CA PHE A 76 -2.28 8.73 -6.51
C PHE A 76 -3.67 9.35 -6.33
N ALA A 77 -3.82 10.67 -6.45
CA ALA A 77 -5.12 11.32 -6.39
C ALA A 77 -6.03 10.94 -7.57
N GLN A 78 -5.48 10.75 -8.76
CA GLN A 78 -6.23 10.26 -9.92
C GLN A 78 -6.71 8.81 -9.72
N TRP A 79 -5.88 7.98 -9.10
CA TRP A 79 -6.19 6.58 -8.86
C TRP A 79 -7.16 6.37 -7.69
N LEU A 80 -6.89 6.99 -6.53
CA LEU A 80 -7.56 6.72 -5.26
C LEU A 80 -8.55 7.81 -4.81
N GLY A 81 -8.76 8.83 -5.66
CA GLY A 81 -9.55 10.01 -5.36
C GLY A 81 -8.77 11.11 -4.62
N GLU A 82 -9.24 12.35 -4.68
CA GLU A 82 -8.53 13.54 -4.17
C GLU A 82 -8.26 13.50 -2.65
N GLU A 83 -9.07 12.74 -1.92
CA GLU A 83 -9.07 12.66 -0.45
C GLU A 83 -8.19 11.53 0.10
N TRP A 84 -7.43 10.84 -0.75
CA TRP A 84 -6.62 9.66 -0.38
C TRP A 84 -5.67 9.93 0.79
N ASN A 85 -5.11 11.14 0.85
CA ASN A 85 -4.14 11.55 1.88
C ASN A 85 -4.77 11.97 3.21
N LYS A 86 -6.11 11.98 3.31
CA LYS A 86 -6.85 12.23 4.56
C LYS A 86 -7.24 10.94 5.30
N GLY A 87 -6.64 9.81 4.91
CA GLY A 87 -6.84 8.51 5.54
C GLY A 87 -7.96 7.65 4.92
N ASN A 88 -8.59 8.11 3.84
CA ASN A 88 -9.68 7.40 3.16
C ASN A 88 -9.37 7.16 1.66
N PRO A 89 -8.33 6.38 1.31
CA PRO A 89 -8.10 6.02 -0.10
C PRO A 89 -9.30 5.24 -0.64
N GLN A 90 -9.88 5.70 -1.74
CA GLN A 90 -11.00 5.03 -2.39
C GLN A 90 -10.50 4.16 -3.53
N ILE A 91 -10.43 2.84 -3.30
CA ILE A 91 -10.10 1.90 -4.36
C ILE A 91 -11.24 1.91 -5.40
N PRO A 92 -10.95 2.17 -6.68
CA PRO A 92 -11.96 2.14 -7.73
C PRO A 92 -12.73 0.81 -7.74
N SER A 93 -14.05 0.86 -7.94
CA SER A 93 -14.93 -0.33 -7.85
C SER A 93 -14.47 -1.49 -8.74
N HIS A 94 -13.98 -1.19 -9.94
CA HIS A 94 -13.45 -2.18 -10.89
C HIS A 94 -12.09 -2.77 -10.48
N MET A 95 -11.51 -2.37 -9.36
CA MET A 95 -10.26 -2.90 -8.81
C MET A 95 -10.46 -3.60 -7.47
N GLN A 96 -11.63 -3.50 -6.84
CA GLN A 96 -11.88 -4.04 -5.49
C GLN A 96 -11.77 -5.57 -5.42
N HIS A 97 -11.93 -6.26 -6.56
CA HIS A 97 -11.75 -7.72 -6.64
C HIS A 97 -10.29 -8.17 -6.73
N VAL A 98 -9.35 -7.25 -6.91
CA VAL A 98 -7.90 -7.53 -6.94
C VAL A 98 -7.12 -6.79 -5.86
N VAL A 99 -7.57 -5.60 -5.45
CA VAL A 99 -6.96 -4.78 -4.40
C VAL A 99 -7.85 -4.80 -3.16
N GLU A 100 -7.28 -5.20 -2.04
CA GLU A 100 -7.93 -5.15 -0.73
C GLU A 100 -7.74 -3.77 -0.09
N GLN A 101 -6.49 -3.29 -0.03
CA GLN A 101 -6.14 -2.05 0.64
C GLN A 101 -4.89 -1.41 0.05
N VAL A 102 -4.79 -0.09 0.15
CA VAL A 102 -3.55 0.66 -0.11
C VAL A 102 -3.08 1.29 1.19
N VAL A 103 -1.84 1.01 1.57
CA VAL A 103 -1.20 1.45 2.80
C VAL A 103 -0.05 2.39 2.43
N PHE A 104 -0.10 3.60 2.98
CA PHE A 104 1.00 4.57 2.84
C PHE A 104 1.87 4.48 4.08
N GLN A 105 3.19 4.61 3.92
CA GLN A 105 4.07 4.72 5.07
C GLN A 105 3.72 5.99 5.84
N GLU A 106 3.44 5.86 7.14
CA GLU A 106 3.26 7.02 7.99
C GLU A 106 4.58 7.79 8.07
N ASN A 107 4.52 9.11 7.84
CA ASN A 107 5.66 9.99 8.03
C ASN A 107 6.00 10.04 9.52
N LYS A 108 6.85 9.13 10.00
CA LYS A 108 7.85 9.34 11.06
C LYS A 108 8.55 8.02 11.39
N PRO A 109 9.87 7.90 11.16
CA PRO A 109 10.65 6.88 11.85
C PRO A 109 10.56 7.16 13.35
N ILE A 110 10.07 6.21 14.14
CA ILE A 110 10.22 6.26 15.59
C ILE A 110 11.69 5.96 15.89
N TYR A 111 12.48 7.00 16.15
CA TYR A 111 13.87 6.82 16.59
C TYR A 111 13.89 6.38 18.05
N TYR A 112 14.41 5.18 18.30
CA TYR A 112 14.65 4.71 19.66
C TYR A 112 15.85 5.45 20.26
N ASN A 113 15.60 6.36 21.20
CA ASN A 113 16.68 7.01 21.92
C ASN A 113 17.21 6.08 23.03
N LYS A 114 18.35 5.42 22.77
CA LYS A 114 19.01 4.49 23.72
C LYS A 114 19.33 5.10 25.09
N THR A 115 19.29 6.42 25.26
CA THR A 115 19.67 7.09 26.51
C THR A 115 18.53 7.26 27.53
N THR A 116 17.26 7.18 27.12
CA THR A 116 16.11 7.47 28.01
C THR A 116 15.11 6.33 28.13
N GLY A 117 15.19 5.30 27.28
CA GLY A 117 14.23 4.18 27.29
C GLY A 117 12.79 4.58 26.95
N LYS A 118 12.56 5.78 26.40
CA LYS A 118 11.25 6.26 25.92
C LYS A 118 11.38 6.86 24.51
N GLY A 119 10.39 6.58 23.67
CA GLY A 119 10.26 7.18 22.35
C GLY A 119 10.02 8.68 22.47
N ASP A 120 10.73 9.46 21.66
CA ASP A 120 10.69 10.93 21.66
C ASP A 120 10.15 11.37 20.29
N GLU A 121 8.90 11.83 20.26
CA GLU A 121 8.29 12.43 19.07
C GLU A 121 8.80 13.85 18.93
N ARG A 122 9.82 14.08 18.09
CA ARG A 122 10.25 15.45 17.77
C ARG A 122 9.40 15.99 16.63
N ASN A 123 8.78 17.13 16.90
CA ASN A 123 8.06 17.95 15.93
C ASN A 123 9.06 18.91 15.30
N ASP A 124 9.38 18.68 14.03
CA ASP A 124 10.01 19.68 13.17
C ASP A 124 8.95 20.32 12.27
#